data_AF-A0AAW8T1K0-F1
#
_entry.id   AF-A0AAW8T1K0-F1
#
_cell.length_a   1.000
_cell.length_b   1.000
_cell.length_c   1.000
_cell.angle_alpha   90.00
_cell.angle_beta   90.00
_cell.angle_gamma   90.00
#
_symmetry.space_group_name_H-M   'P 1'
#
loop_
_entity.id
_entity.type
_entity.pdbx_description
1 polymer ?
#
loop_
_entity_poly.entity_id
_entity_poly.type
_entity_poly.pdbx_seq_one_letter_code
_entity_poly.pdbx_strand_id
1 'polypeptide(L)' 'MYSALAMLYATHVIDGKRTIENVPASIREQVQEIVDEAKKQDGNN' A
#
# COMPACT_ATOMS: atom_id res chain seq x y z
N MET A 1 8.38 5.31 -9.76
CA MET A 1 9.23 4.94 -8.61
C MET A 1 8.53 5.44 -7.36
N TYR A 2 8.06 4.55 -6.50
CA TYR A 2 7.33 4.94 -5.29
C TYR A 2 8.28 5.50 -4.24
N SER A 3 7.79 6.46 -3.46
CA SER A 3 8.53 6.96 -2.30
C SER A 3 8.65 5.89 -1.22
N ALA A 4 9.76 5.90 -0.46
CA ALA A 4 9.93 5.00 0.69
C ALA A 4 8.78 5.12 1.71
N LEU A 5 8.18 6.31 1.81
CA LEU A 5 7.00 6.57 2.63
C LEU A 5 5.77 5.80 2.14
N ALA A 6 5.52 5.79 0.83
CA ALA A 6 4.42 5.04 0.23
C ALA A 6 4.58 3.53 0.43
N MET A 7 5.80 2.98 0.28
CA MET A 7 6.04 1.56 0.57
C MET A 7 5.78 1.23 2.04
N LEU A 8 6.29 2.03 2.98
CA LEU A 8 6.08 1.79 4.42
C LEU A 8 4.58 1.81 4.78
N TYR A 9 3.83 2.77 4.24
CA TYR A 9 2.38 2.82 4.44
C TYR A 9 1.67 1.64 3.78
N ALA A 10 2.04 1.27 2.57
CA ALA A 10 1.47 0.10 1.88
C ALA A 10 1.70 -1.18 2.68
N THR A 11 2.91 -1.41 3.20
CA THR A 11 3.19 -2.57 4.07
C THR A 11 2.30 -2.56 5.32
N HIS A 12 2.15 -1.42 5.99
CA HIS A 12 1.25 -1.32 7.15
C HIS A 12 -0.23 -1.58 6.81
N VAL A 13 -0.66 -1.21 5.60
CA VAL A 13 -2.02 -1.46 5.10
C VAL A 13 -2.21 -2.94 4.74
N ILE A 14 -1.21 -3.57 4.12
CA ILE A 14 -1.19 -5.00 3.79
C ILE A 14 -1.19 -5.84 5.09
N ASP A 15 -0.37 -5.48 6.08
CA ASP A 15 -0.30 -6.13 7.40
C ASP A 15 -1.57 -5.95 8.25
N GLY A 16 -2.51 -5.08 7.83
CA GLY A 16 -3.72 -4.76 8.60
C GLY A 16 -3.48 -3.90 9.85
N LYS A 17 -2.27 -3.36 10.03
CA LYS A 17 -1.92 -2.46 11.15
C LYS A 17 -2.46 -1.05 10.98
N ARG A 18 -2.76 -0.63 9.74
CA ARG A 18 -3.39 0.66 9.40
C ARG A 18 -4.38 0.51 8.25
N THR A 19 -5.39 1.37 8.22
CA THR A 19 -6.29 1.52 7.05
C THR A 19 -5.79 2.60 6.09
N ILE A 20 -6.19 2.52 4.82
CA ILE A 20 -5.86 3.48 3.75
C ILE A 20 -6.29 4.93 4.10
N GLU A 21 -7.24 5.07 5.03
CA GLU A 21 -7.73 6.36 5.53
C GLU A 21 -6.66 7.13 6.31
N ASN A 22 -5.75 6.42 6.97
CA ASN A 22 -4.60 7.00 7.67
C ASN A 22 -3.49 7.45 6.72
N VAL A 23 -3.62 7.13 5.43
CA VAL A 23 -2.65 7.51 4.41
C VAL A 23 -2.95 8.95 3.96
N PRO A 24 -1.94 9.84 3.93
CA PRO A 24 -2.08 11.19 3.38
C PRO A 24 -2.57 11.15 1.93
N ALA A 25 -3.49 12.04 1.56
CA ALA A 25 -4.10 12.06 0.22
C ALA A 25 -3.06 12.10 -0.91
N SER A 26 -1.95 12.83 -0.72
CA SER A 26 -0.87 12.96 -1.72
C SER A 26 -0.15 11.66 -2.08
N ILE A 27 -0.19 10.65 -1.20
CA ILE A 27 0.43 9.33 -1.45
C ILE A 27 -0.61 8.21 -1.45
N ARG A 28 -1.90 8.52 -1.26
CA ARG A 28 -2.96 7.52 -1.12
C ARG A 28 -3.13 6.67 -2.37
N GLU A 29 -3.07 7.28 -3.55
CA GLU A 29 -3.10 6.53 -4.83
C GLU A 29 -1.91 5.58 -4.95
N GLN A 30 -0.69 6.04 -4.68
CA GLN A 30 0.51 5.20 -4.74
C GLN A 30 0.44 4.03 -3.75
N VAL A 31 -0.04 4.29 -2.53
CA VAL A 31 -0.19 3.24 -1.51
C VAL A 31 -1.25 2.23 -1.93
N GLN A 32 -2.38 2.68 -2.47
CA GLN A 32 -3.44 1.80 -2.96
C GLN A 32 -2.95 0.92 -4.11
N GLU A 33 -2.20 1.49 -5.05
CA GLU A 33 -1.61 0.75 -6.18
C GLU A 33 -0.65 -0.34 -5.70
N ILE A 34 0.25 -0.03 -4.76
CA ILE A 34 1.17 -1.02 -4.17
C ILE A 34 0.40 -2.13 -3.44
N VAL A 35 -0.63 -1.78 -2.66
CA VAL A 35 -1.46 -2.76 -1.93
C VAL A 35 -2.18 -3.69 -2.91
N ASP A 36 -2.74 -3.14 -3.99
CA ASP A 36 -3.46 -3.91 -5.01
C ASP A 36 -2.50 -4.78 -5.85
N GLU A 37 -1.30 -4.28 -6.18
CA GLU A 37 -0.25 -5.07 -6.83
C GLU A 37 0.23 -6.21 -5.93
N ALA A 38 0.48 -5.95 -4.64
CA ALA A 38 0.89 -6.97 -3.68
C ALA A 38 -0.17 -8.08 -3.54
N LYS A 39 -1.44 -7.70 -3.40
CA LYS A 39 -2.56 -8.67 -3.35
C LYS A 39 -2.71 -9.49 -4.64
N LYS A 40 -2.43 -8.90 -5.80
CA LYS A 40 -2.45 -9.63 -7.08
C LYS A 40 -1.29 -10.63 -7.19
N GLN A 41 -0.12 -10.30 -6.63
CA GLN A 41 1.03 -11.22 -6.63
C GLN A 41 0.86 -12.39 -5.66
N ASP A 42 0.23 -12.18 -4.50
CA ASP A 42 -0.12 -13.25 -3.55
C ASP A 42 -1.16 -14.25 -4.10
N GLY A 43 -1.92 -13.87 -5.12
CA GLY A 43 -2.92 -14.73 -5.78
C GLY A 43 -2.39 -15.61 -6.92
N ASN A 44 -1.08 -15.64 -7.17
CA ASN A 44 -0.47 -16.36 -8.29
C ASN A 44 0.51 -17.49 -7.86
N ASN A 45 0.21 -18.24 -6.80
CA ASN A 45 0.81 -19.56 -6.56
C ASN A 45 -0.04 -20.43 -5.62
#